data_AF-X1MZF1-F1
#
_entry.id   AF-X1MZF1-F1
#
_cell.length_a   1.000
_cell.length_b   1.000
_cell.length_c   1.000
_cell.angle_alpha   90.00
_cell.angle_beta   90.00
_cell.angle_gamma   90.00
#
_symmetry.space_group_name_H-M   'P 1'
#
loop_
_entity.id
_entity.type
_entity.pdbx_description
1 polymer ?
#
loop_
_entity_poly.entity_id
_entity_poly.type
_entity_poly.pdbx_seq_one_letter_code
_entity_poly.pdbx_strand_id
1 'polypeptide(L)'
;MDEKFNNNNIFRFILTFFVILISLLIIFVGFADKKLMAGDTITIFLDPGHGGRDPGCVHNGLMEKEVNLKIALKLKSLLESNGFKVIMRRTSDQYMSLNDIANMANNSGADLFLSIHNNASLSPESTGTETYWSANGVAGSSQFAASIQSSLVSEIGRPNRGVKTADFRVIKNTRITAA
;
A
#
# COMPACT_ATOMS: atom_id res chain seq x y z
N MET A 1 20.92 59.10 26.94
CA MET A 1 20.26 57.89 27.43
C MET A 1 18.77 58.18 27.52
N ASP A 2 17.98 57.28 26.93
CA ASP A 2 16.55 57.04 27.15
C ASP A 2 15.54 57.99 26.51
N GLU A 3 15.46 57.95 25.17
CA GLU A 3 14.17 58.08 24.49
C GLU A 3 13.32 56.84 24.81
N LYS A 4 12.60 56.98 25.92
CA LYS A 4 11.66 56.02 26.46
C LYS A 4 10.70 55.53 25.39
N PHE A 5 10.56 54.22 25.34
CA PHE A 5 9.44 53.51 24.73
C PHE A 5 8.12 54.24 25.02
N ASN A 6 7.61 54.98 24.04
CA ASN A 6 6.26 55.54 24.11
C ASN A 6 5.27 54.37 24.04
N ASN A 7 4.22 54.40 24.86
CA ASN A 7 3.14 53.41 24.86
C ASN A 7 2.58 53.14 23.45
N ASN A 8 2.58 54.16 22.57
CA ASN A 8 2.17 54.00 21.17
C ASN A 8 3.13 53.12 20.35
N ASN A 9 4.43 53.18 20.62
CA ASN A 9 5.44 52.35 19.95
C ASN A 9 5.40 50.91 20.48
N ILE A 10 5.16 50.72 21.78
CA ILE A 10 4.93 49.40 22.38
C ILE A 10 3.67 48.77 21.79
N PHE A 11 2.56 49.52 21.73
CA PHE A 11 1.31 49.02 21.17
C PHE A 11 1.44 48.64 19.69
N ARG A 12 2.11 49.47 18.89
CA ARG A 12 2.41 49.17 17.49
C ARG A 12 3.29 47.93 17.34
N PHE A 13 4.28 47.77 18.21
CA PHE A 13 5.17 46.60 18.19
C PHE A 13 4.43 45.31 18.55
N ILE A 14 3.62 45.33 19.62
CA ILE A 14 2.78 44.20 20.03
C ILE A 14 1.78 43.83 18.93
N LEU A 15 1.11 44.82 18.33
CA LEU A 15 0.14 44.58 17.26
C LEU A 15 0.80 43.98 16.01
N THR A 16 1.97 44.49 15.62
CA THR A 16 2.72 43.96 14.47
C THR A 16 3.21 42.53 14.72
N PHE A 17 3.71 42.25 15.93
CA PHE A 17 4.14 40.91 16.31
C PHE A 17 2.97 39.92 16.33
N PHE A 18 1.80 40.34 16.82
CA PHE A 18 0.58 39.53 16.85
C PHE A 18 0.05 39.22 15.43
N VAL A 19 0.11 40.18 14.50
CA VAL A 19 -0.26 39.96 13.09
C VAL A 19 0.69 38.97 12.40
N ILE A 20 2.00 39.02 12.69
CA ILE A 20 2.97 38.06 12.15
C ILE A 20 2.72 36.65 12.70
N LEU A 21 2.43 36.52 14.01
CA LEU A 21 2.09 35.25 14.64
C LEU A 21 0.81 34.63 14.07
N ILE A 22 -0.24 35.44 13.85
CA ILE A 22 -1.47 34.99 13.19
C ILE A 22 -1.19 34.57 11.75
N SER A 23 -0.40 35.35 11.01
CA SER A 23 -0.06 35.02 9.62
C SER A 23 0.74 33.71 9.52
N LEU A 24 1.68 33.48 10.43
CA LEU A 24 2.44 32.23 10.53
C LEU A 24 1.56 31.06 10.97
N LEU A 25 0.59 31.29 11.86
CA LEU A 25 -0.40 30.28 12.25
C LEU A 25 -1.33 29.92 11.09
N ILE A 26 -1.79 30.90 10.29
CA ILE A 26 -2.60 30.67 9.09
C ILE A 26 -1.80 29.88 8.04
N ILE A 27 -0.51 30.21 7.84
CA ILE A 27 0.37 29.45 6.94
C ILE A 27 0.59 28.04 7.48
N PHE A 28 0.82 27.88 8.78
CA PHE A 28 1.03 26.59 9.43
C PHE A 28 -0.23 25.71 9.36
N VAL A 29 -1.42 26.24 9.68
CA VAL A 29 -2.71 25.54 9.51
C VAL A 29 -2.98 25.25 8.03
N GLY A 30 -2.65 26.18 7.13
CA GLY A 30 -2.78 26.01 5.68
C GLY A 30 -1.84 24.95 5.08
N PHE A 31 -0.72 24.66 5.75
CA PHE A 31 0.21 23.58 5.39
C PHE A 31 -0.08 22.26 6.13
N ALA A 32 -0.56 22.32 7.36
CA ALA A 32 -0.76 21.16 8.23
C ALA A 32 -1.90 20.24 7.77
N ASP A 33 -2.81 20.70 6.90
CA ASP A 33 -4.05 19.96 6.67
C ASP A 33 -4.50 19.81 5.21
N LYS A 34 -3.70 20.15 4.19
CA LYS A 34 -4.12 19.83 2.80
C LYS A 34 -4.13 18.35 2.47
N LYS A 35 -3.29 17.55 3.13
CA LYS A 35 -3.24 16.08 2.93
C LYS A 35 -4.25 15.33 3.79
N LEU A 36 -4.68 15.91 4.91
CA LEU A 36 -5.69 15.35 5.83
C LEU A 36 -7.13 15.74 5.45
N MET A 37 -7.34 16.91 4.83
CA MET A 37 -8.68 17.42 4.46
C MET A 37 -9.18 16.96 3.08
N ALA A 38 -8.37 16.22 2.30
CA ALA A 38 -8.72 15.87 0.92
C ALA A 38 -9.72 14.71 0.78
N GLY A 39 -9.91 13.88 1.82
CA GLY A 39 -10.82 12.72 1.71
C GLY A 39 -10.41 11.74 0.60
N ASP A 40 -9.13 11.72 0.22
CA ASP A 40 -8.64 10.90 -0.89
C ASP A 40 -8.79 9.42 -0.55
N THR A 41 -9.66 8.75 -1.29
CA THR A 41 -9.86 7.31 -1.22
C THR A 41 -8.56 6.57 -1.56
N ILE A 42 -8.06 5.76 -0.63
CA ILE A 42 -6.93 4.86 -0.88
C ILE A 42 -7.27 3.91 -2.04
N THR A 43 -6.38 3.87 -3.03
CA THR A 43 -6.48 3.01 -4.21
C THR A 43 -5.50 1.84 -4.10
N ILE A 44 -6.03 0.62 -4.21
CA ILE A 44 -5.27 -0.62 -4.05
C ILE A 44 -5.21 -1.34 -5.40
N PHE A 45 -3.99 -1.61 -5.88
CA PHE A 45 -3.74 -2.44 -7.05
C PHE A 45 -3.62 -3.90 -6.62
N LEU A 46 -4.56 -4.75 -7.04
CA LEU A 46 -4.53 -6.18 -6.79
C LEU A 46 -4.01 -6.94 -8.01
N ASP A 47 -2.95 -7.70 -7.79
CA ASP A 47 -2.37 -8.61 -8.77
C ASP A 47 -2.65 -10.08 -8.38
N PRO A 48 -3.70 -10.72 -8.89
CA PRO A 48 -3.81 -12.17 -8.79
C PRO A 48 -2.75 -12.82 -9.69
N GLY A 49 -1.73 -13.42 -9.07
CA GLY A 49 -0.56 -13.99 -9.77
C GLY A 49 -0.91 -14.98 -10.86
N HIS A 50 0.04 -15.21 -11.78
CA HIS A 50 -0.10 -16.11 -12.95
C HIS A 50 -1.23 -15.70 -13.92
N GLY A 51 -1.69 -16.62 -14.77
CA GLY A 51 -2.82 -16.41 -15.69
C GLY A 51 -2.49 -16.79 -17.14
N GLY A 52 -3.54 -17.06 -17.92
CA GLY A 52 -3.46 -17.54 -19.30
C GLY A 52 -2.61 -18.81 -19.38
N ARG A 53 -1.52 -18.73 -20.13
CA ARG A 53 -0.56 -19.82 -20.35
C ARG A 53 0.26 -20.21 -19.12
N ASP A 54 0.29 -19.37 -18.09
CA ASP A 54 1.00 -19.65 -16.84
C ASP A 54 -0.03 -20.13 -15.79
N PRO A 55 -0.09 -21.43 -15.47
CA PRO A 55 -1.03 -21.94 -14.48
C PRO A 55 -0.59 -21.68 -13.03
N GLY A 56 0.68 -21.31 -12.80
CA GLY A 56 1.33 -21.46 -11.51
C GLY A 56 1.43 -22.92 -11.08
N CYS A 57 1.38 -23.19 -9.78
CA CYS A 57 1.34 -24.56 -9.28
C CYS A 57 0.05 -25.28 -9.73
N VAL A 58 0.18 -26.56 -10.11
CA VAL A 58 -0.96 -27.45 -10.41
C VAL A 58 -0.91 -28.65 -9.47
N HIS A 59 -1.98 -28.86 -8.70
CA HIS A 59 -2.10 -29.99 -7.78
C HIS A 59 -3.55 -30.45 -7.65
N ASN A 60 -3.82 -31.75 -7.81
CA ASN A 60 -5.17 -32.35 -7.72
C ASN A 60 -6.24 -31.62 -8.55
N GLY A 61 -5.88 -31.18 -9.76
CA GLY A 61 -6.79 -30.46 -10.65
C GLY A 61 -7.03 -28.98 -10.28
N LEU A 62 -6.43 -28.48 -9.21
CA LEU A 62 -6.42 -27.07 -8.86
C LEU A 62 -5.22 -26.38 -9.51
N MET A 63 -5.47 -25.25 -10.17
CA MET A 63 -4.43 -24.37 -10.69
C MET A 63 -4.33 -23.11 -9.84
N GLU A 64 -3.12 -22.74 -9.46
CA GLU A 64 -2.85 -21.56 -8.63
C GLU A 64 -3.46 -20.29 -9.22
N LYS A 65 -3.34 -20.10 -10.55
CA LYS A 65 -3.93 -18.95 -11.24
C LYS A 65 -5.44 -18.78 -10.99
N GLU A 66 -6.18 -19.86 -10.83
CA GLU A 66 -7.63 -19.84 -10.61
C GLU A 66 -7.95 -19.49 -9.16
N VAL A 67 -7.20 -20.06 -8.22
CA VAL A 67 -7.34 -19.78 -6.79
C VAL A 67 -6.99 -18.32 -6.51
N ASN A 68 -5.88 -17.81 -7.06
CA ASN A 68 -5.46 -16.42 -6.94
C ASN A 68 -6.54 -15.46 -7.46
N LEU A 69 -7.14 -15.75 -8.62
CA LEU A 69 -8.21 -14.91 -9.18
C LEU A 69 -9.46 -14.89 -8.28
N LYS A 70 -9.90 -16.05 -7.79
CA LYS A 70 -11.07 -16.17 -6.92
C LYS A 70 -10.87 -15.40 -5.61
N ILE A 71 -9.68 -15.47 -5.01
CA ILE A 71 -9.34 -14.70 -3.82
C ILE A 71 -9.37 -13.20 -4.13
N ALA A 72 -8.70 -12.76 -5.20
CA ALA A 72 -8.60 -11.34 -5.54
C ALA A 72 -9.96 -10.71 -5.86
N LEU A 73 -10.87 -11.42 -6.55
CA LEU A 73 -12.23 -10.93 -6.83
C LEU A 73 -13.08 -10.77 -5.56
N LYS A 74 -12.95 -11.70 -4.61
CA LYS A 74 -13.59 -11.56 -3.29
C LYS A 74 -13.01 -10.39 -2.51
N LEU A 75 -11.69 -10.27 -2.48
CA LEU A 75 -10.98 -9.18 -1.81
C LEU A 75 -11.37 -7.82 -2.40
N LYS A 76 -11.42 -7.70 -3.73
CA LYS A 76 -11.92 -6.51 -4.43
C LYS A 76 -13.28 -6.07 -3.90
N SER A 77 -14.24 -7.00 -3.87
CA SER A 77 -15.61 -6.71 -3.46
C SER A 77 -15.68 -6.23 -2.00
N LEU A 78 -14.89 -6.84 -1.12
CA LEU A 78 -14.79 -6.44 0.29
C LEU A 78 -14.15 -5.06 0.45
N LEU A 79 -13.04 -4.80 -0.23
CA LEU A 79 -12.34 -3.51 -0.19
C LEU A 79 -13.23 -2.38 -0.72
N GLU A 80 -13.88 -2.57 -1.87
CA GLU A 80 -14.79 -1.57 -2.44
C GLU A 80 -15.98 -1.28 -1.50
N SER A 81 -16.53 -2.32 -0.85
CA SER A 81 -17.61 -2.16 0.14
C SER A 81 -17.17 -1.39 1.40
N ASN A 82 -15.86 -1.32 1.66
CA ASN A 82 -15.27 -0.58 2.78
C ASN A 82 -14.68 0.78 2.35
N GLY A 83 -15.04 1.27 1.17
CA GLY A 83 -14.70 2.62 0.72
C GLY A 83 -13.33 2.76 0.08
N PHE A 84 -12.66 1.65 -0.27
CA PHE A 84 -11.42 1.67 -1.05
C PHE A 84 -11.71 1.66 -2.56
N LYS A 85 -10.80 2.22 -3.36
CA LYS A 85 -10.78 2.00 -4.81
C LYS A 85 -9.90 0.80 -5.11
N VAL A 86 -10.33 -0.06 -6.02
CA VAL A 86 -9.55 -1.26 -6.38
C VAL A 86 -9.30 -1.30 -7.87
N ILE A 87 -8.02 -1.41 -8.24
CA ILE A 87 -7.58 -1.65 -9.61
C ILE A 87 -7.12 -3.10 -9.69
N MET A 88 -7.74 -3.88 -10.58
CA MET A 88 -7.35 -5.26 -10.80
C MET A 88 -6.37 -5.34 -11.95
N ARG A 89 -5.27 -6.08 -11.77
CA ARG A 89 -4.42 -6.45 -12.91
C ARG A 89 -5.18 -7.29 -13.94
N ARG A 90 -5.99 -8.25 -13.48
CA ARG A 90 -6.90 -9.04 -14.31
C ARG A 90 -8.18 -9.38 -13.58
N THR A 91 -9.26 -9.55 -14.33
CA THR A 91 -10.57 -10.04 -13.86
C THR A 91 -11.01 -11.33 -14.54
N SER A 92 -10.23 -11.83 -15.50
CA SER A 92 -10.42 -13.09 -16.23
C SER A 92 -9.10 -13.83 -16.38
N ASP A 93 -9.09 -15.02 -17.00
CA ASP A 93 -7.86 -15.79 -17.19
C ASP A 93 -6.97 -15.20 -18.29
N GLN A 94 -6.01 -14.35 -17.91
CA GLN A 94 -5.15 -13.60 -18.83
C GLN A 94 -3.71 -13.57 -18.33
N TYR A 95 -2.78 -13.85 -19.25
CA TYR A 95 -1.34 -13.78 -19.00
C TYR A 95 -0.83 -12.34 -19.13
N MET A 96 0.12 -11.95 -18.28
CA MET A 96 0.87 -10.71 -18.38
C MET A 96 2.29 -10.94 -17.88
N SER A 97 3.30 -10.34 -18.51
CA SER A 97 4.68 -10.48 -18.07
C SER A 97 4.92 -9.71 -16.76
N LEU A 98 5.85 -10.17 -15.91
CA LEU A 98 6.13 -9.52 -14.62
C LEU A 98 6.52 -8.03 -14.75
N ASN A 99 7.20 -7.66 -15.86
CA ASN A 99 7.56 -6.27 -16.12
C ASN A 99 6.32 -5.44 -16.48
N ASP A 100 5.41 -5.99 -17.27
CA ASP A 100 4.17 -5.29 -17.65
C ASP A 100 3.25 -5.13 -16.44
N ILE A 101 3.23 -6.09 -15.52
CA ILE A 101 2.49 -5.97 -14.24
C ILE A 101 3.02 -4.79 -13.43
N ALA A 102 4.35 -4.73 -13.24
CA ALA A 102 4.97 -3.62 -12.51
C ALA A 102 4.69 -2.27 -13.19
N ASN A 103 4.80 -2.20 -14.53
CA ASN A 103 4.50 -1.00 -15.29
C ASN A 103 3.03 -0.59 -15.20
N MET A 104 2.11 -1.54 -15.26
CA MET A 104 0.67 -1.29 -15.11
C MET A 104 0.37 -0.74 -13.72
N ALA A 105 0.91 -1.35 -12.67
CA ALA A 105 0.78 -0.86 -11.30
C ALA A 105 1.33 0.58 -11.20
N ASN A 106 2.56 0.81 -11.66
CA ASN A 106 3.23 2.11 -11.65
C ASN A 106 2.47 3.24 -12.34
N ASN A 107 1.68 2.92 -13.37
CA ASN A 107 0.91 3.88 -14.15
C ASN A 107 -0.55 3.98 -13.69
N SER A 108 -0.97 3.20 -12.69
CA SER A 108 -2.36 3.12 -12.24
C SER A 108 -2.77 4.24 -11.29
N GLY A 109 -1.81 4.92 -10.66
CA GLY A 109 -2.08 5.88 -9.58
C GLY A 109 -2.47 5.23 -8.24
N ALA A 110 -2.25 3.92 -8.07
CA ALA A 110 -2.54 3.23 -6.82
C ALA A 110 -1.52 3.58 -5.70
N ASP A 111 -2.01 3.58 -4.46
CA ASP A 111 -1.24 3.85 -3.25
C ASP A 111 -0.58 2.58 -2.69
N LEU A 112 -1.22 1.44 -2.89
CA LEU A 112 -0.78 0.12 -2.42
C LEU A 112 -0.82 -0.89 -3.55
N PHE A 113 0.17 -1.78 -3.60
CA PHE A 113 0.24 -2.92 -4.52
C PHE A 113 0.26 -4.21 -3.72
N LEU A 114 -0.68 -5.13 -4.00
CA LEU A 114 -0.73 -6.44 -3.35
C LEU A 114 -0.79 -7.54 -4.41
N SER A 115 0.26 -8.36 -4.46
CA SER A 115 0.29 -9.56 -5.30
C SER A 115 -0.14 -10.79 -4.49
N ILE A 116 -1.05 -11.60 -5.06
CA ILE A 116 -1.69 -12.73 -4.38
C ILE A 116 -1.24 -14.02 -5.05
N HIS A 117 -0.60 -14.89 -4.26
CA HIS A 117 -0.08 -16.19 -4.67
C HIS A 117 -0.45 -17.28 -3.67
N ASN A 118 -0.45 -18.53 -4.12
CA ASN A 118 -0.56 -19.70 -3.25
C ASN A 118 0.69 -20.56 -3.45
N ASN A 119 1.54 -20.60 -2.42
CA ASN A 119 2.83 -21.28 -2.50
C ASN A 119 2.66 -22.80 -2.69
N ALA A 120 3.72 -23.46 -3.16
CA ALA A 120 3.77 -24.89 -3.40
C ALA A 120 5.05 -25.51 -2.84
N SER A 121 4.96 -26.75 -2.38
CA SER A 121 6.09 -27.51 -1.87
C SER A 121 5.90 -28.99 -2.15
N LEU A 122 6.99 -29.71 -2.39
CA LEU A 122 6.98 -31.17 -2.46
C LEU A 122 6.87 -31.82 -1.07
N SER A 123 7.20 -31.08 -0.01
CA SER A 123 7.08 -31.57 1.35
C SER A 123 5.66 -31.31 1.88
N PRO A 124 4.91 -32.36 2.27
CA PRO A 124 3.55 -32.21 2.82
C PRO A 124 3.52 -31.44 4.14
N GLU A 125 4.65 -31.37 4.85
CA GLU A 125 4.79 -30.60 6.09
C GLU A 125 4.88 -29.09 5.87
N SER A 126 5.10 -28.66 4.62
CA SER A 126 5.20 -27.24 4.27
C SER A 126 3.81 -26.59 4.25
N THR A 127 3.41 -26.05 5.39
CA THR A 127 2.14 -25.35 5.57
C THR A 127 2.35 -23.97 6.18
N GLY A 128 1.36 -23.07 5.99
CA GLY A 128 1.33 -21.76 6.63
C GLY A 128 1.11 -20.61 5.65
N THR A 129 1.22 -19.38 6.17
CA THR A 129 1.13 -18.14 5.40
C THR A 129 2.39 -17.31 5.63
N GLU A 130 2.86 -16.65 4.57
CA GLU A 130 4.02 -15.76 4.55
C GLU A 130 3.71 -14.58 3.64
N THR A 131 4.26 -13.42 3.97
CA THR A 131 4.11 -12.19 3.18
C THR A 131 5.49 -11.67 2.80
N TYR A 132 5.68 -11.31 1.55
CA TYR A 132 6.96 -10.86 1.03
C TYR A 132 7.00 -9.36 0.81
N TRP A 133 8.19 -8.78 0.90
CA TRP A 133 8.48 -7.42 0.45
C TRP A 133 9.90 -7.39 -0.13
N SER A 134 10.25 -6.34 -0.90
CA SER A 134 11.62 -6.17 -1.40
C SER A 134 12.34 -5.08 -0.62
N ALA A 135 13.55 -5.39 -0.13
CA ALA A 135 14.45 -4.40 0.47
C ALA A 135 14.94 -3.36 -0.55
N ASN A 136 14.84 -3.67 -1.84
CA ASN A 136 15.16 -2.78 -2.95
C ASN A 136 13.89 -2.07 -3.50
N GLY A 137 12.74 -2.26 -2.87
CA GLY A 137 11.46 -1.65 -3.24
C GLY A 137 11.20 -0.33 -2.52
N VAL A 138 9.94 0.09 -2.50
CA VAL A 138 9.50 1.35 -1.90
C VAL A 138 9.53 1.30 -0.37
N ALA A 139 9.98 2.38 0.26
CA ALA A 139 9.93 2.56 1.72
C ALA A 139 8.48 2.40 2.24
N GLY A 140 8.29 1.71 3.36
CA GLY A 140 6.97 1.37 3.89
C GLY A 140 6.48 -0.04 3.53
N SER A 141 7.10 -0.70 2.54
CA SER A 141 6.70 -2.05 2.10
C SER A 141 6.87 -3.12 3.18
N SER A 142 7.90 -3.00 4.03
CA SER A 142 8.10 -3.93 5.15
C SER A 142 7.00 -3.81 6.20
N GLN A 143 6.56 -2.59 6.52
CA GLN A 143 5.45 -2.34 7.44
C GLN A 143 4.14 -2.84 6.85
N PHE A 144 3.89 -2.59 5.56
CA PHE A 144 2.70 -3.07 4.87
C PHE A 144 2.62 -4.61 4.87
N ALA A 145 3.71 -5.28 4.53
CA ALA A 145 3.80 -6.73 4.60
C ALA A 145 3.60 -7.28 6.01
N ALA A 146 4.12 -6.58 7.04
CA ALA A 146 3.92 -6.97 8.44
C ALA A 146 2.46 -6.83 8.90
N SER A 147 1.77 -5.77 8.49
CA SER A 147 0.34 -5.60 8.77
C SER A 147 -0.49 -6.72 8.15
N ILE A 148 -0.25 -7.06 6.88
CA ILE A 148 -0.93 -8.16 6.19
C ILE A 148 -0.66 -9.49 6.90
N GLN A 149 0.60 -9.80 7.19
CA GLN A 149 0.97 -11.06 7.84
C GLN A 149 0.29 -11.23 9.20
N SER A 150 0.28 -10.17 10.02
CA SER A 150 -0.35 -10.18 11.34
C SER A 150 -1.85 -10.44 11.24
N SER A 151 -2.54 -9.71 10.36
CA SER A 151 -3.98 -9.89 10.12
C SER A 151 -4.31 -11.29 9.60
N LEU A 152 -3.55 -11.79 8.61
CA LEU A 152 -3.78 -13.14 8.08
C LEU A 152 -3.65 -14.20 9.17
N VAL A 153 -2.56 -14.18 9.93
CA VAL A 153 -2.32 -15.17 11.00
C VAL A 153 -3.44 -15.14 12.06
N SER A 154 -3.87 -13.94 12.44
CA SER A 154 -4.96 -13.75 13.41
C SER A 154 -6.30 -14.31 12.91
N GLU A 155 -6.63 -14.09 11.63
CA GLU A 155 -7.95 -14.43 11.07
C GLU A 155 -8.04 -15.88 10.59
N ILE A 156 -6.98 -16.43 9.97
CA ILE A 156 -7.05 -17.73 9.29
C ILE A 156 -6.48 -18.88 10.14
N GLY A 157 -5.76 -18.58 11.22
CA GLY A 157 -5.21 -19.58 12.15
C GLY A 157 -4.18 -20.56 11.55
N ARG A 158 -3.63 -20.26 10.37
CA ARG A 158 -2.59 -21.09 9.73
C ARG A 158 -1.21 -20.80 10.33
N PRO A 159 -0.25 -21.76 10.26
CA PRO A 159 1.10 -21.54 10.76
C PRO A 159 1.72 -20.24 10.23
N ASN A 160 2.22 -19.42 11.15
CA ASN A 160 2.86 -18.16 10.82
C ASN A 160 4.28 -18.41 10.30
N ARG A 161 4.52 -18.20 9.00
CA ARG A 161 5.85 -18.33 8.38
C ARG A 161 6.61 -17.00 8.30
N GLY A 162 6.01 -15.93 8.82
CA GLY A 162 6.63 -14.62 8.98
C GLY A 162 6.61 -13.74 7.73
N VAL A 163 7.11 -12.53 7.93
CA VAL A 163 7.39 -11.56 6.86
C VAL A 163 8.78 -11.86 6.30
N LYS A 164 8.94 -11.89 4.98
CA LYS A 164 10.19 -12.26 4.32
C LYS A 164 10.60 -11.25 3.27
N THR A 165 11.91 -11.13 3.06
CA THR A 165 12.45 -10.31 1.99
C THR A 165 12.73 -11.16 0.76
N ALA A 166 12.25 -10.74 -0.40
CA ALA A 166 12.62 -11.31 -1.69
C ALA A 166 12.55 -10.26 -2.80
N ASP A 167 13.37 -10.45 -3.83
CA ASP A 167 13.41 -9.59 -5.01
C ASP A 167 12.46 -10.10 -6.11
N PHE A 168 11.23 -10.46 -5.73
CA PHE A 168 10.21 -10.79 -6.73
C PHE A 168 9.97 -9.56 -7.60
N ARG A 169 9.95 -9.79 -8.91
CA ARG A 169 10.07 -8.71 -9.90
C ARG A 169 8.97 -7.66 -9.78
N VAL A 170 7.75 -8.08 -9.44
CA VAL A 170 6.59 -7.19 -9.31
C VAL A 170 6.69 -6.25 -8.10
N ILE A 171 7.15 -6.72 -6.95
CA ILE A 171 7.33 -5.90 -5.73
C ILE A 171 8.65 -5.11 -5.74
N LYS A 172 9.66 -5.57 -6.48
CA LYS A 172 10.94 -4.87 -6.64
C LYS A 172 10.85 -3.70 -7.63
N ASN A 173 10.18 -3.89 -8.77
CA ASN A 173 10.16 -2.92 -9.86
C ASN A 173 8.96 -1.97 -9.84
N THR A 174 8.05 -2.14 -8.87
CA THR A 174 6.99 -1.17 -8.61
C THR A 174 7.53 0.02 -7.81
N ARG A 175 6.93 1.19 -8.05
CA ARG A 175 7.15 2.46 -7.36
C ARG A 175 6.04 2.74 -6.34
N ILE A 176 5.28 1.71 -6.00
CA ILE A 176 4.19 1.72 -5.03
C ILE A 176 4.61 0.89 -3.80
N THR A 177 4.14 1.24 -2.61
CA THR A 177 4.28 0.40 -1.41
C THR A 177 3.68 -0.98 -1.67
N ALA A 178 4.47 -2.03 -1.54
CA ALA A 178 4.16 -3.33 -2.14
C ALA A 178 4.34 -4.51 -1.18
N ALA A 179 3.44 -5.50 -1.30
CA ALA A 179 3.51 -6.79 -0.63
C ALA A 179 3.09 -7.93 -1.57
#